data_AF-A0A932MF92-F1
#
_entry.id   AF-A0A932MF92-F1
#
_cell.length_a   1.000
_cell.length_b   1.000
_cell.length_c   1.000
_cell.angle_alpha   90.00
_cell.angle_beta   90.00
_cell.angle_gamma   90.00
#
_symmetry.space_group_name_H-M   'P 1'
#
loop_
_entity.id
_entity.type
_entity.pdbx_description
1 polymer ?
#
loop_
_entity_poly.entity_id
_entity_poly.type
_entity_poly.pdbx_seq_one_letter_code
_entity_poly.pdbx_strand_id
1 'polypeptide(L)' 'MTYQVKLEMFEGPLDLLLHLIREHQLDILDIPMATITDEYLRYLSLMQELDLDVAGEFLLMAATLIHIKSKMLL' A
#
# COMPACT_ATOMS: atom_id res chain seq x y z
N MET A 1 -14.53 11.17 19.27
CA MET A 1 -14.42 11.44 17.83
C MET A 1 -14.43 10.09 17.15
N THR A 2 -15.46 9.82 16.36
CA THR A 2 -15.66 8.52 15.71
C THR A 2 -14.66 8.46 14.56
N TYR A 3 -13.56 7.71 14.72
CA TYR A 3 -12.68 7.38 13.61
C TYR A 3 -13.49 6.53 12.65
N GLN A 4 -14.00 7.13 11.58
CA GLN A 4 -14.51 6.41 10.43
C GLN A 4 -13.31 5.74 9.77
N VAL A 5 -12.98 4.53 10.19
CA VAL A 5 -12.17 3.63 9.40
C VAL A 5 -13.06 3.21 8.23
N LYS A 6 -13.16 4.07 7.21
CA LYS A 6 -13.63 3.66 5.90
C LYS A 6 -12.54 2.76 5.35
N LEU A 7 -12.67 1.46 5.58
CA LEU A 7 -12.05 0.49 4.69
C LEU A 7 -12.71 0.69 3.33
N GLU A 8 -12.13 1.58 2.53
CA GLU A 8 -12.41 1.65 1.12
C GLU A 8 -12.12 0.23 0.58
N MET A 9 -13.15 -0.46 0.07
CA MET A 9 -12.94 -1.66 -0.73
C MET A 9 -12.23 -1.20 -1.99
N PHE A 10 -10.91 -1.13 -1.94
CA PHE A 10 -10.11 -0.83 -3.12
C PHE A 10 -10.41 -1.86 -4.19
N GLU A 11 -10.63 -1.40 -5.42
CA GLU A 11 -10.90 -2.29 -6.56
C GLU A 11 -9.64 -3.08 -6.99
N GLY A 12 -8.47 -2.76 -6.40
CA GLY A 12 -7.24 -3.48 -6.62
C GLY A 12 -6.01 -2.78 -6.02
N PRO A 13 -4.80 -3.33 -6.24
CA PRO A 13 -3.57 -2.85 -5.64
C PRO A 13 -3.14 -1.46 -6.12
N LEU A 14 -3.49 -1.09 -7.36
CA LEU A 14 -3.20 0.24 -7.93
C LEU A 14 -4.03 1.35 -7.28
N ASP A 15 -5.30 1.08 -6.97
CA ASP A 15 -6.17 2.06 -6.33
C ASP A 15 -5.71 2.31 -4.89
N LEU A 16 -5.31 1.26 -4.17
CA LEU A 16 -4.64 1.40 -2.88
C LEU A 16 -3.36 2.24 -2.99
N LEU A 17 -2.52 2.04 -4.00
CA LEU A 17 -1.33 2.87 -4.20
C LEU A 17 -1.69 4.34 -4.47
N LEU A 18 -2.68 4.62 -5.30
CA LEU A 18 -3.16 5.98 -5.56
C LEU A 18 -3.74 6.63 -4.30
N HIS A 19 -4.45 5.87 -3.47
CA HIS A 19 -4.92 6.31 -2.17
C HIS A 19 -3.74 6.71 -1.28
N LEU A 20 -2.74 5.84 -1.11
CA LEU A 20 -1.56 6.10 -0.28
C LEU A 20 -0.74 7.31 -0.78
N ILE A 21 -0.56 7.47 -2.09
CA ILE A 21 0.13 8.63 -2.67
C ILE A 21 -0.61 9.93 -2.32
N ARG A 22 -1.96 9.93 -2.44
CA ARG A 22 -2.80 11.08 -2.10
C ARG A 22 -2.78 11.39 -0.61
N GLU A 23 -2.88 10.38 0.25
CA GLU A 23 -2.91 10.53 1.71
C GLU A 23 -1.60 11.11 2.24
N HIS A 24 -0.47 10.59 1.74
CA HIS A 24 0.87 11.04 2.13
C HIS A 24 1.35 12.29 1.36
N GLN A 25 0.50 12.88 0.52
CA GLN A 25 0.82 14.06 -0.32
C GLN A 25 2.14 13.90 -1.08
N LEU A 26 2.40 12.69 -1.58
CA LEU A 26 3.60 12.39 -2.34
C LEU A 26 3.45 12.90 -3.77
N ASP A 27 4.53 13.41 -4.35
CA ASP A 27 4.56 13.69 -5.78
C ASP A 27 4.55 12.35 -6.53
N ILE A 28 3.61 12.19 -7.47
CA ILE A 28 3.50 10.98 -8.28
C ILE A 28 4.74 10.78 -9.19
N LEU A 29 5.46 11.85 -9.49
CA LEU A 29 6.69 11.83 -10.28
C LEU A 29 7.94 11.55 -9.44
N ASP A 30 7.85 11.73 -8.12
CA ASP A 30 8.96 11.54 -7.18
C ASP A 30 8.45 10.81 -5.92
N ILE A 31 8.02 9.56 -6.11
CA ILE A 31 7.50 8.72 -5.03
C ILE A 31 8.67 8.08 -4.29
N PRO A 32 8.86 8.34 -2.99
CA PRO A 32 9.85 7.63 -2.19
C PRO A 32 9.45 6.15 -2.07
N MET A 33 10.10 5.29 -2.87
CA MET A 33 9.78 3.86 -2.94
C MET A 33 9.86 3.17 -1.57
N ALA A 34 10.78 3.62 -0.71
CA ALA A 34 10.89 3.10 0.65
C ALA A 34 9.62 3.34 1.46
N THR A 35 9.10 4.58 1.44
CA THR A 35 7.91 5.01 2.17
C THR A 35 6.66 4.33 1.65
N ILE A 36 6.42 4.38 0.33
CA ILE A 36 5.19 3.80 -0.25
C ILE A 36 5.12 2.29 -0.03
N THR A 37 6.27 1.58 -0.08
CA THR A 37 6.34 0.14 0.20
C THR A 37 5.97 -0.15 1.64
N ASP A 38 6.48 0.62 2.60
CA ASP A 38 6.22 0.40 4.03
C ASP A 38 4.76 0.70 4.39
N GLU A 39 4.18 1.75 3.80
CA GLU A 39 2.75 2.06 3.95
C GLU A 39 1.86 0.98 3.34
N TYR A 40 2.20 0.48 2.15
CA TYR A 40 1.47 -0.59 1.48
C TYR A 40 1.45 -1.88 2.31
N LEU A 41 2.61 -2.27 2.86
CA LEU A 41 2.73 -3.44 3.73
C LEU A 41 1.99 -3.27 5.05
N ARG A 42 1.97 -2.05 5.61
CA ARG A 42 1.20 -1.75 6.82
C ARG A 42 -0.29 -1.91 6.57
N TYR A 43 -0.80 -1.42 5.45
CA TYR A 43 -2.20 -1.54 5.10
C TYR A 43 -2.61 -3.00 4.89
N LEU A 44 -1.75 -3.79 4.22
CA LEU A 44 -1.96 -5.24 4.09
C LEU A 44 -1.99 -5.97 5.43
N SER A 45 -1.11 -5.59 6.36
CA SER A 45 -1.09 -6.16 7.70
C SER A 45 -2.38 -5.84 8.47
N LEU A 46 -2.87 -4.61 8.35
CA LEU A 46 -4.16 -4.20 8.93
C LEU A 46 -5.33 -4.99 8.34
N MET A 47 -5.33 -5.24 7.03
CA MET A 47 -6.36 -6.08 6.40
C MET A 47 -6.35 -7.50 6.97
N GLN A 48 -5.16 -8.08 7.19
CA GLN A 48 -5.01 -9.39 7.82
C GLN A 48 -5.45 -9.39 9.29
N GLU A 49 -5.11 -8.36 10.06
CA GLU A 49 -5.52 -8.24 11.46
C GLU A 49 -7.03 -8.06 11.65
N LEU A 50 -7.70 -7.51 10.63
CA LEU A 50 -9.16 -7.32 10.61
C LEU A 50 -9.91 -8.51 9.98
N ASP A 51 -9.23 -9.64 9.73
CA ASP A 51 -9.76 -10.83 9.07
C ASP A 51 -10.41 -10.54 7.68
N LEU A 52 -9.84 -9.59 6.94
CA LEU A 52 -10.28 -9.27 5.58
C LEU A 52 -9.53 -10.14 4.56
N ASP A 53 -10.26 -10.64 3.56
CA ASP A 53 -9.68 -11.43 2.48
C ASP A 53 -8.69 -10.58 1.65
N VAL A 54 -7.41 -10.94 1.72
CA VAL A 54 -6.37 -10.34 0.88
C VAL A 54 -6.28 -11.10 -0.44
N ALA A 55 -6.59 -10.44 -1.55
CA ALA A 55 -6.47 -11.04 -2.87
C ALA A 55 -5.00 -11.21 -3.30
N GLY A 56 -4.70 -12.26 -4.07
CA GLY A 56 -3.34 -12.60 -4.51
C GLY A 56 -2.64 -11.49 -5.31
N GLU A 57 -3.40 -10.63 -5.98
CA GLU A 57 -2.89 -9.44 -6.67
C GLU A 57 -2.22 -8.41 -5.73
N PHE A 58 -2.71 -8.28 -4.49
CA PHE A 58 -2.10 -7.39 -3.49
C PHE A 58 -0.76 -7.96 -3.01
N LEU A 59 -0.70 -9.27 -2.81
CA LEU A 59 0.56 -9.94 -2.44
C LEU A 59 1.60 -9.85 -3.57
N LEU A 60 1.16 -9.98 -4.83
CA LEU A 60 2.02 -9.78 -6.00
C LEU A 60 2.58 -8.35 -6.04
N MET A 61 1.74 -7.35 -5.78
CA MET A 61 2.19 -5.95 -5.71
C MET A 61 3.16 -5.73 -4.55
N ALA A 62 2.87 -6.24 -3.36
CA ALA A 62 3.78 -6.17 -2.20
C ALA A 62 5.16 -6.74 -2.54
N ALA A 63 5.22 -7.92 -3.15
CA ALA A 63 6.48 -8.52 -3.59
C ALA A 63 7.21 -7.65 -4.63
N THR A 64 6.46 -7.03 -5.55
CA THR A 64 7.01 -6.12 -6.57
C THR A 64 7.64 -4.88 -5.94
N LEU A 65 6.94 -4.25 -4.98
CA LEU A 65 7.43 -3.06 -4.27
C LEU A 65 8.68 -3.37 -3.45
N ILE A 66 8.70 -4.49 -2.72
CA ILE A 66 9.87 -4.95 -1.97
C ILE A 66 11.07 -5.18 -2.91
N HIS A 67 10.85 -5.80 -4.07
CA HIS A 67 11.90 -6.04 -5.05
C HIS A 67 12.49 -4.74 -5.60
N ILE A 68 11.65 -3.75 -5.91
CA ILE A 68 12.09 -2.43 -6.36
C ILE A 68 12.88 -1.72 -5.25
N LYS A 69 12.36 -1.69 -4.01
CA LYS A 69 13.03 -1.11 -2.84
C LYS A 69 14.41 -1.73 -2.62
N SER A 70 14.51 -3.05 -2.71
CA SER A 70 15.77 -3.79 -2.58
C SER A 70 16.79 -3.40 -3.64
N LYS A 71 16.37 -3.31 -4.92
CA LYS A 71 17.25 -2.90 -6.02
C LYS A 71 17.74 -1.45 -5.93
N MET A 72 16.97 -0.55 -5.34
CA MET A 72 17.35 0.86 -5.20
C MET A 72 18.35 1.11 -4.06
N LEU A 73 18.46 0.18 -3.11
CA LEU A 73 19.41 0.27 -1.99
C LEU A 73 20.79 -0.33 -2.30
N LEU A 74 20.93 -0.99 -3.46
CA LEU A 74 22.19 -1.55 -3.99
C LEU A 74 22.87 -0.56 -4.93
#